data_AF-A0A0G0PW04-F1
#
_entry.id   AF-A0A0G0PW04-F1
#
_cell.length_a   1.000
_cell.length_b   1.000
_cell.length_c   1.000
_cell.angle_alpha   90.00
_cell.angle_beta   90.00
_cell.angle_gamma   90.00
#
_symmetry.space_group_name_H-M   'P 1'
#
loop_
_entity.id
_entity.type
_entity.pdbx_description
1 polymer ?
#
loop_
_entity_poly.entity_id
_entity_poly.type
_entity_poly.pdbx_seq_one_letter_code
_entity_poly.pdbx_strand_id
1 'polypeptide(L)'
;MNPDNNQEENDPSSKKPFLKKYWWVGLILIIIVIVIALAGLGIMKKAEEKQNKKSIPSTMSSPTSIPTVPATSASAITSPPPSMEGINNHTEMYGGTGADPNMVTLGPTISIGNLQKNTPYSGKRGMEFELESKTPLLAPIDMTLVGFKNQSAKSGIGADGKKYAPMNDIELTFKSASPDWPGMTIILYHLYTSSLLQGHYQNSDCDDVEWDAINNQAEGHLFYPVDDYIVPSKGNAKACKALIGHTVKRGELVGYAGNVGDHSFASFCFKVPDKSKNLTVKQGNQNLHWVQPASFFYWKSYSPDTTFPSGVLAYPFEIDGYQLPAEKRDVNFKYTSRK
;
A
#
# COMPACT_ATOMS: atom_id res chain seq x y z
N MET A 1 42.81 -35.37 67.20
CA MET A 1 41.54 -36.13 67.08
C MET A 1 40.77 -35.50 65.94
N ASN A 2 40.42 -36.26 64.91
CA ASN A 2 39.57 -35.83 63.78
C ASN A 2 38.10 -35.65 64.23
N PRO A 3 37.13 -35.18 63.40
CA PRO A 3 37.23 -34.91 61.95
C PRO A 3 36.63 -33.57 61.42
N ASP A 4 37.04 -33.22 60.18
CA ASP A 4 36.22 -33.01 58.95
C ASP A 4 34.81 -32.33 59.05
N ASN A 5 34.27 -31.59 58.07
CA ASN A 5 34.72 -31.20 56.72
C ASN A 5 33.81 -30.13 56.05
N ASN A 6 34.19 -29.74 54.81
CA ASN A 6 33.34 -29.28 53.69
C ASN A 6 32.88 -27.82 53.59
N GLN A 7 33.45 -27.15 52.58
CA GLN A 7 32.78 -26.16 51.73
C GLN A 7 31.63 -26.81 50.95
N GLU A 8 30.61 -26.03 50.60
CA GLU A 8 29.50 -26.47 49.74
C GLU A 8 29.67 -25.90 48.32
N GLU A 9 29.84 -26.80 47.35
CA GLU A 9 30.03 -26.53 45.92
C GLU A 9 28.68 -26.66 45.20
N ASN A 10 28.29 -25.65 44.40
CA ASN A 10 26.99 -25.63 43.72
C ASN A 10 27.11 -26.15 42.28
N ASP A 11 26.66 -27.40 42.04
CA ASP A 11 26.51 -27.99 40.70
C ASP A 11 25.01 -28.07 40.28
N PRO A 12 24.62 -27.80 39.02
CA PRO A 12 23.23 -27.56 38.67
C PRO A 12 22.52 -28.80 38.09
N SER A 13 21.76 -29.52 38.92
CA SER A 13 20.91 -30.62 38.45
C SER A 13 19.57 -30.76 39.20
N SER A 14 18.50 -30.17 38.64
CA SER A 14 17.11 -30.59 38.92
C SER A 14 16.14 -30.03 37.87
N LYS A 15 15.58 -30.89 37.02
CA LYS A 15 14.52 -30.54 36.06
C LYS A 15 13.46 -31.65 35.98
N LYS A 16 12.18 -31.24 35.99
CA LYS A 16 10.93 -32.01 35.71
C LYS A 16 10.39 -32.83 36.92
N PRO A 17 9.08 -33.22 36.94
CA PRO A 17 8.06 -33.10 35.87
C PRO A 17 6.66 -32.59 36.31
N PHE A 18 6.10 -31.59 35.59
CA PHE A 18 4.67 -31.20 35.75
C PHE A 18 3.77 -31.56 34.53
N LEU A 19 4.32 -32.24 33.52
CA LEU A 19 3.77 -32.23 32.15
C LEU A 19 3.43 -33.61 31.58
N LYS A 20 2.90 -34.53 32.41
CA LYS A 20 2.52 -35.90 31.97
C LYS A 20 1.06 -36.32 32.19
N LYS A 21 0.20 -35.49 32.80
CA LYS A 21 -1.16 -35.91 33.24
C LYS A 21 -2.34 -35.48 32.34
N TYR A 22 -2.11 -34.61 31.34
CA TYR A 22 -3.21 -34.04 30.51
C TYR A 22 -3.12 -34.32 29.01
N TRP A 23 -2.10 -35.04 28.54
CA TRP A 23 -1.89 -35.30 27.10
C TRP A 23 -3.05 -36.05 26.42
N TRP A 24 -3.73 -36.95 27.16
CA TRP A 24 -4.85 -37.75 26.62
C TRP A 24 -6.14 -36.94 26.43
N VAL A 25 -6.32 -35.83 27.16
CA VAL A 25 -7.48 -34.94 27.02
C VAL A 25 -7.45 -34.18 25.70
N GLY A 26 -6.26 -33.74 25.28
CA GLY A 26 -6.05 -33.06 23.99
C GLY A 26 -6.34 -33.97 22.78
N LEU A 27 -6.03 -35.27 22.87
CA LEU A 27 -6.25 -36.22 21.79
C LEU A 27 -7.75 -36.45 21.52
N ILE A 28 -8.56 -36.51 22.57
CA ILE A 28 -10.03 -36.72 22.47
C ILE A 28 -10.71 -35.52 21.81
N LEU A 29 -10.31 -34.29 22.16
CA LEU A 29 -10.86 -33.07 21.55
C LEU A 29 -10.59 -32.98 20.04
N ILE A 30 -9.40 -33.40 19.59
CA ILE A 30 -9.04 -33.41 18.16
C ILE A 30 -9.93 -34.39 17.38
N ILE A 31 -10.20 -35.58 17.93
CA ILE A 31 -11.07 -36.58 17.29
C ILE A 31 -12.50 -36.06 17.14
N ILE A 32 -13.05 -35.38 18.16
CA ILE A 32 -14.40 -34.81 18.10
C ILE A 32 -14.52 -33.73 17.00
N VAL A 33 -13.53 -32.85 16.88
CA VAL A 33 -13.52 -31.81 15.83
C VAL A 33 -13.46 -32.43 14.42
N ILE A 34 -12.69 -33.52 14.23
CA ILE A 34 -12.60 -34.22 12.93
C ILE A 34 -13.94 -34.89 12.57
N VAL A 35 -14.64 -35.51 13.53
CA VAL A 35 -15.96 -36.12 13.27
C VAL A 35 -17.01 -35.06 12.89
N ILE A 36 -17.00 -33.89 13.54
CA ILE A 36 -17.90 -32.77 13.19
C ILE A 36 -17.58 -32.22 11.79
N ALA A 37 -16.29 -32.07 11.45
CA ALA A 37 -15.86 -31.61 10.13
C ALA A 37 -16.25 -32.57 8.99
N LEU A 38 -16.26 -33.89 9.25
CA LEU A 38 -16.66 -34.90 8.26
C LEU A 38 -18.18 -35.03 8.13
N ALA A 39 -18.96 -34.77 9.18
CA ALA A 39 -20.42 -34.74 9.12
C ALA A 39 -20.97 -33.51 8.36
N GLY A 40 -20.25 -32.39 8.38
CA GLY A 40 -20.64 -31.14 7.70
C GLY A 40 -20.53 -31.16 6.16
N LEU A 41 -19.90 -32.19 5.56
CA LEU A 41 -19.66 -32.26 4.12
C LEU A 41 -20.80 -32.90 3.31
N GLY A 42 -21.88 -33.34 3.97
CA GLY A 42 -22.99 -34.04 3.34
C GLY A 42 -24.36 -33.39 3.60
N ILE A 43 -24.75 -32.42 2.76
CA ILE A 43 -26.12 -32.20 2.24
C ILE A 43 -26.06 -31.06 1.21
N MET A 44 -26.55 -31.32 -0.01
CA MET A 44 -26.82 -30.31 -1.03
C MET A 44 -28.34 -30.13 -1.22
N LYS A 45 -28.70 -28.98 -1.82
CA LYS A 45 -29.90 -28.68 -2.66
C LYS A 45 -31.14 -28.02 -2.03
N LYS A 46 -31.28 -26.74 -2.41
CA LYS A 46 -32.36 -26.18 -3.28
C LYS A 46 -33.67 -25.71 -2.62
N ALA A 47 -33.92 -24.40 -2.74
CA ALA A 47 -35.19 -23.83 -3.19
C ALA A 47 -34.99 -22.39 -3.72
N GLU A 48 -35.62 -22.05 -4.84
CA GLU A 48 -35.86 -20.67 -5.28
C GLU A 48 -37.29 -20.29 -4.88
N GLU A 49 -37.57 -19.03 -4.56
CA GLU A 49 -38.76 -18.38 -5.15
C GLU A 49 -38.66 -16.85 -5.21
N LYS A 50 -39.42 -16.27 -6.15
CA LYS A 50 -39.41 -14.85 -6.51
C LYS A 50 -40.33 -14.04 -5.58
N GLN A 51 -40.00 -12.77 -5.37
CA GLN A 51 -41.04 -11.73 -5.40
C GLN A 51 -40.55 -10.43 -6.03
N ASN A 52 -41.49 -9.71 -6.65
CA ASN A 52 -41.26 -8.60 -7.58
C ASN A 52 -42.02 -7.37 -7.07
N LYS A 53 -41.40 -6.18 -6.99
CA LYS A 53 -42.11 -4.92 -6.71
C LYS A 53 -41.49 -3.67 -7.36
N LYS A 54 -42.37 -2.91 -8.04
CA LYS A 54 -42.18 -1.67 -8.84
C LYS A 54 -42.92 -0.53 -8.10
N SER A 55 -42.49 0.73 -8.01
CA SER A 55 -41.33 1.50 -8.52
C SER A 55 -41.04 2.69 -7.54
N ILE A 56 -40.09 3.60 -7.78
CA ILE A 56 -40.26 4.93 -8.44
C ILE A 56 -38.85 5.56 -8.59
N PRO A 57 -38.53 6.34 -9.65
CA PRO A 57 -37.15 6.75 -9.93
C PRO A 57 -36.70 8.00 -9.16
N SER A 58 -35.47 7.95 -8.63
CA SER A 58 -34.65 9.13 -8.33
C SER A 58 -33.47 9.12 -9.29
N THR A 59 -33.24 10.22 -10.00
CA THR A 59 -32.12 10.40 -10.93
C THR A 59 -30.79 10.52 -10.17
N MET A 60 -30.20 9.38 -9.83
CA MET A 60 -28.75 9.28 -9.65
C MET A 60 -28.10 8.97 -10.99
N SER A 61 -27.02 9.68 -11.30
CA SER A 61 -26.16 9.43 -12.46
C SER A 61 -25.76 7.95 -12.51
N SER A 62 -25.94 7.31 -13.68
CA SER A 62 -25.51 5.93 -13.89
C SER A 62 -24.05 5.74 -13.45
N PRO A 63 -23.71 4.70 -12.68
CA PRO A 63 -22.32 4.40 -12.39
C PRO A 63 -21.61 4.12 -13.72
N THR A 64 -20.55 4.89 -14.02
CA THR A 64 -19.67 4.64 -15.17
C THR A 64 -19.26 3.18 -15.17
N SER A 65 -19.57 2.45 -16.24
CA SER A 65 -19.25 1.04 -16.33
C SER A 65 -17.74 0.87 -16.26
N ILE A 66 -17.27 0.22 -15.19
CA ILE A 66 -15.84 -0.03 -14.96
C ILE A 66 -15.27 -0.78 -16.19
N PRO A 67 -14.23 -0.25 -16.87
CA PRO A 67 -13.54 -0.95 -17.94
C PRO A 67 -13.08 -2.33 -17.47
N THR A 68 -13.40 -3.37 -18.22
CA THR A 68 -13.00 -4.74 -17.86
C THR A 68 -11.58 -4.96 -18.36
N VAL A 69 -10.63 -5.14 -17.45
CA VAL A 69 -9.23 -5.38 -17.82
C VAL A 69 -8.94 -6.88 -17.76
N PRO A 70 -8.57 -7.54 -18.87
CA PRO A 70 -8.27 -8.97 -18.85
C PRO A 70 -7.10 -9.31 -17.92
N ALA A 71 -7.18 -10.46 -17.25
CA ALA A 71 -6.18 -10.90 -16.28
C ALA A 71 -4.77 -11.15 -16.85
N THR A 72 -4.60 -11.14 -18.18
CA THR A 72 -3.32 -11.32 -18.88
C THR A 72 -2.81 -10.04 -19.56
N SER A 73 -3.55 -8.93 -19.52
CA SER A 73 -3.23 -7.71 -20.26
C SER A 73 -2.22 -6.80 -19.51
N ALA A 74 -1.26 -6.26 -20.26
CA ALA A 74 -0.69 -4.95 -19.97
C ALA A 74 -1.65 -3.85 -20.47
N SER A 75 -1.65 -2.68 -19.84
CA SER A 75 -2.83 -1.82 -19.84
C SER A 75 -2.54 -0.33 -20.04
N ALA A 76 -2.85 0.14 -21.25
CA ALA A 76 -3.57 1.39 -21.48
C ALA A 76 -5.03 1.01 -21.76
N ILE A 77 -5.65 0.28 -20.83
CA ILE A 77 -7.09 -0.08 -20.75
C ILE A 77 -7.71 -0.69 -22.02
N THR A 78 -6.89 -1.28 -22.88
CA THR A 78 -6.71 -2.76 -22.92
C THR A 78 -5.78 -3.20 -24.07
N SER A 79 -5.25 -2.24 -24.84
CA SER A 79 -4.20 -2.42 -25.84
C SER A 79 -3.02 -1.47 -25.53
N PRO A 80 -1.90 -1.55 -26.26
CA PRO A 80 -0.92 -0.47 -26.31
C PRO A 80 -1.56 0.85 -26.78
N PRO A 81 -0.97 2.02 -26.41
CA PRO A 81 -1.36 3.30 -26.99
C PRO A 81 -1.09 3.34 -28.50
N PRO A 82 -1.77 4.21 -29.29
CA PRO A 82 -1.61 4.28 -30.74
C PRO A 82 -0.20 4.62 -31.23
N SER A 83 0.62 5.24 -30.38
CA SER A 83 2.06 5.40 -30.57
C SER A 83 2.77 5.02 -29.27
N MET A 84 3.89 4.32 -29.41
CA MET A 84 4.81 3.98 -28.30
C MET A 84 5.90 5.05 -28.09
N GLU A 85 5.85 6.16 -28.83
CA GLU A 85 6.81 7.26 -28.71
C GLU A 85 6.75 7.91 -27.31
N GLY A 86 7.88 7.88 -26.60
CA GLY A 86 7.99 8.36 -25.22
C GLY A 86 7.33 7.45 -24.17
N ILE A 87 6.88 6.25 -24.55
CA ILE A 87 6.19 5.31 -23.66
C ILE A 87 7.20 4.30 -23.09
N ASN A 88 7.22 4.17 -21.77
CA ASN A 88 8.11 3.28 -21.00
C ASN A 88 9.61 3.54 -21.25
N ASN A 89 10.00 4.78 -21.61
CA ASN A 89 11.40 5.13 -21.89
C ASN A 89 12.33 5.09 -20.65
N HIS A 90 11.78 5.12 -19.42
CA HIS A 90 12.55 5.23 -18.19
C HIS A 90 12.45 4.00 -17.28
N THR A 91 12.67 2.81 -17.85
CA THR A 91 12.65 1.55 -17.08
C THR A 91 13.85 1.38 -16.14
N GLU A 92 14.91 2.17 -16.32
CA GLU A 92 16.06 2.28 -15.42
C GLU A 92 15.69 2.88 -14.06
N MET A 93 14.63 3.71 -14.01
CA MET A 93 14.10 4.27 -12.76
C MET A 93 13.33 3.23 -11.93
N TYR A 94 12.99 2.08 -12.52
CA TYR A 94 12.51 0.89 -11.80
C TYR A 94 13.74 0.19 -11.15
N GLY A 95 14.41 0.88 -10.23
CA GLY A 95 15.72 0.47 -9.72
C GLY A 95 15.69 -0.52 -8.54
N GLY A 96 14.58 -0.58 -7.80
CA GLY A 96 14.48 -1.30 -6.53
C GLY A 96 13.79 -2.66 -6.67
N THR A 97 12.74 -2.86 -5.88
CA THR A 97 12.00 -4.11 -5.73
C THR A 97 10.56 -3.95 -6.22
N GLY A 98 10.10 -4.88 -7.08
CA GLY A 98 8.71 -4.93 -7.56
C GLY A 98 7.72 -5.48 -6.51
N ALA A 99 6.45 -5.62 -6.88
CA ALA A 99 5.46 -6.30 -6.03
C ALA A 99 5.78 -7.81 -5.92
N ASP A 100 5.42 -8.43 -4.79
CA ASP A 100 5.43 -9.89 -4.62
C ASP A 100 4.51 -10.53 -5.67
N PRO A 101 5.00 -11.44 -6.53
CA PRO A 101 4.18 -12.11 -7.54
C PRO A 101 2.93 -12.80 -6.97
N ASN A 102 2.94 -13.22 -5.70
CA ASN A 102 1.77 -13.82 -5.04
C ASN A 102 0.71 -12.80 -4.61
N MET A 103 1.08 -11.52 -4.51
CA MET A 103 0.13 -10.43 -4.28
C MET A 103 -0.54 -9.97 -5.57
N VAL A 104 0.17 -10.05 -6.71
CA VAL A 104 -0.36 -9.63 -8.02
C VAL A 104 -1.49 -10.57 -8.44
N THR A 105 -2.68 -9.99 -8.60
CA THR A 105 -3.95 -10.70 -8.79
C THR A 105 -4.66 -10.30 -10.08
N LEU A 106 -4.04 -9.43 -10.88
CA LEU A 106 -4.49 -9.03 -12.22
C LEU A 106 -3.28 -8.60 -13.08
N GLY A 107 -3.22 -9.09 -14.33
CA GLY A 107 -2.17 -8.76 -15.29
C GLY A 107 -0.85 -9.50 -15.05
N PRO A 108 0.25 -9.04 -15.69
CA PRO A 108 1.57 -9.67 -15.54
C PRO A 108 2.06 -9.64 -14.09
N THR A 109 2.52 -10.79 -13.57
CA THR A 109 3.08 -10.90 -12.21
C THR A 109 4.55 -10.47 -12.15
N ILE A 110 5.29 -10.70 -13.24
CA ILE A 110 6.71 -10.33 -13.39
C ILE A 110 6.80 -8.86 -13.81
N SER A 111 7.74 -8.13 -13.22
CA SER A 111 7.99 -6.72 -13.53
C SER A 111 8.97 -6.55 -14.70
N ILE A 112 8.73 -5.60 -15.60
CA ILE A 112 9.68 -5.20 -16.65
C ILE A 112 10.74 -4.23 -16.10
N GLY A 113 11.92 -4.19 -16.72
CA GLY A 113 13.05 -3.35 -16.30
C GLY A 113 14.09 -4.10 -15.45
N ASN A 114 15.08 -3.37 -14.93
CA ASN A 114 16.26 -3.92 -14.23
C ASN A 114 16.00 -4.36 -12.76
N LEU A 115 14.74 -4.65 -12.41
CA LEU A 115 14.28 -5.09 -11.09
C LEU A 115 14.79 -6.51 -10.67
N GLN A 116 15.73 -7.09 -11.42
CA GLN A 116 16.34 -8.40 -11.11
C GLN A 116 17.29 -8.37 -9.91
N LYS A 117 17.64 -7.20 -9.36
CA LYS A 117 18.61 -7.10 -8.26
C LYS A 117 18.08 -7.58 -6.91
N ASN A 118 16.77 -7.44 -6.63
CA ASN A 118 16.18 -7.73 -5.33
C ASN A 118 14.90 -8.58 -5.44
N THR A 119 14.85 -9.69 -4.69
CA THR A 119 13.64 -10.51 -4.54
C THR A 119 12.64 -9.80 -3.60
N PRO A 120 11.36 -9.63 -3.98
CA PRO A 120 10.36 -9.04 -3.10
C PRO A 120 10.15 -9.86 -1.83
N TYR A 121 10.05 -9.17 -0.69
CA TYR A 121 9.58 -9.77 0.55
C TYR A 121 8.09 -10.13 0.43
N SER A 122 7.64 -11.17 1.15
CA SER A 122 6.26 -11.64 1.04
C SER A 122 5.25 -10.57 1.46
N GLY A 123 4.23 -10.36 0.64
CA GLY A 123 3.19 -9.35 0.89
C GLY A 123 3.51 -7.95 0.37
N LYS A 124 4.65 -7.73 -0.31
CA LYS A 124 4.96 -6.45 -0.96
C LYS A 124 3.95 -6.14 -2.07
N ARG A 125 3.32 -4.95 -2.00
CA ARG A 125 2.12 -4.56 -2.79
C ARG A 125 2.40 -3.78 -4.08
N GLY A 126 3.62 -3.32 -4.30
CA GLY A 126 3.93 -2.38 -5.37
C GLY A 126 5.42 -2.23 -5.62
N MET A 127 5.80 -1.23 -6.40
CA MET A 127 7.15 -1.06 -6.94
C MET A 127 7.88 0.11 -6.29
N GLU A 128 9.17 -0.06 -6.04
CA GLU A 128 10.10 0.99 -5.60
C GLU A 128 10.68 1.76 -6.79
N PHE A 129 10.67 3.09 -6.68
CA PHE A 129 11.51 3.98 -7.47
C PHE A 129 12.70 4.41 -6.61
N GLU A 130 13.91 4.13 -7.08
CA GLU A 130 15.16 4.58 -6.46
C GLU A 130 15.33 6.08 -6.77
N LEU A 131 15.31 6.92 -5.73
CA LEU A 131 15.24 8.37 -5.86
C LEU A 131 16.09 9.02 -4.76
N GLU A 132 16.72 10.16 -5.06
CA GLU A 132 17.47 10.91 -4.06
C GLU A 132 16.57 11.37 -2.89
N SER A 133 17.18 11.57 -1.72
CA SER A 133 16.44 12.00 -0.53
C SER A 133 15.75 13.33 -0.83
N LYS A 134 14.44 13.40 -0.55
CA LYS A 134 13.61 14.58 -0.82
C LYS A 134 13.50 14.96 -2.30
N THR A 135 13.65 14.01 -3.23
CA THR A 135 13.14 14.18 -4.61
C THR A 135 11.62 14.44 -4.56
N PRO A 136 11.09 15.45 -5.29
CA PRO A 136 9.66 15.70 -5.36
C PRO A 136 8.94 14.58 -6.12
N LEU A 137 7.85 14.10 -5.54
CA LEU A 137 6.97 13.12 -6.16
C LEU A 137 5.73 13.80 -6.73
N LEU A 138 5.44 13.47 -7.99
CA LEU A 138 4.36 14.05 -8.77
C LEU A 138 3.20 13.06 -8.91
N ALA A 139 1.98 13.57 -9.06
CA ALA A 139 0.80 12.73 -9.25
C ALA A 139 0.86 12.05 -10.64
N PRO A 140 0.83 10.70 -10.73
CA PRO A 140 0.85 10.00 -12.02
C PRO A 140 -0.41 10.25 -12.85
N ILE A 141 -1.50 10.64 -12.19
CA ILE A 141 -2.81 10.93 -12.77
C ILE A 141 -3.61 11.81 -11.80
N ASP A 142 -4.68 12.44 -12.28
CA ASP A 142 -5.66 13.10 -11.43
C ASP A 142 -6.19 12.13 -10.35
N MET A 143 -6.04 12.48 -9.07
CA MET A 143 -6.37 11.60 -7.96
C MET A 143 -6.74 12.36 -6.68
N THR A 144 -7.67 11.80 -5.91
CA THR A 144 -8.23 12.38 -4.68
C THR A 144 -7.72 11.64 -3.46
N LEU A 145 -7.17 12.35 -2.48
CA LEU A 145 -6.71 11.75 -1.22
C LEU A 145 -7.91 11.19 -0.45
N VAL A 146 -7.89 9.89 -0.10
CA VAL A 146 -8.98 9.22 0.62
C VAL A 146 -8.56 8.71 2.00
N GLY A 147 -7.26 8.65 2.29
CA GLY A 147 -6.74 8.29 3.60
C GLY A 147 -5.24 8.47 3.70
N PHE A 148 -4.73 8.48 4.92
CA PHE A 148 -3.30 8.52 5.20
C PHE A 148 -2.94 7.70 6.44
N LYS A 149 -1.65 7.42 6.56
CA LYS A 149 -1.03 6.81 7.74
C LYS A 149 0.34 7.47 7.93
N ASN A 150 0.65 7.89 9.15
CA ASN A 150 2.01 8.26 9.52
C ASN A 150 2.57 7.17 10.45
N GLN A 151 3.69 6.58 10.05
CA GLN A 151 4.51 5.68 10.86
C GLN A 151 5.96 6.16 10.91
N SER A 152 6.23 7.40 10.48
CA SER A 152 7.59 7.91 10.44
C SER A 152 8.18 7.90 11.84
N ALA A 153 9.37 7.33 11.93
CA ALA A 153 10.09 7.17 13.18
C ALA A 153 11.53 7.68 13.03
N LYS A 154 12.05 8.29 14.09
CA LYS A 154 13.44 8.80 14.11
C LYS A 154 14.45 7.68 13.87
N SER A 155 14.12 6.47 14.33
CA SER A 155 14.81 5.24 14.02
C SER A 155 13.96 4.04 14.40
N GLY A 156 14.19 2.89 13.78
CA GLY A 156 13.52 1.62 14.11
C GLY A 156 14.33 0.41 13.70
N ILE A 157 13.74 -0.78 13.86
CA ILE A 157 14.44 -2.07 13.67
C ILE A 157 13.86 -2.81 12.46
N GLY A 158 14.72 -3.12 11.48
CA GLY A 158 14.33 -3.87 10.29
C GLY A 158 14.19 -5.38 10.56
N ALA A 159 13.66 -6.10 9.58
CA ALA A 159 13.46 -7.56 9.68
C ALA A 159 14.76 -8.37 9.82
N ASP A 160 15.91 -7.77 9.48
CA ASP A 160 17.25 -8.34 9.69
C ASP A 160 17.85 -8.03 11.07
N GLY A 161 17.09 -7.35 11.95
CA GLY A 161 17.51 -6.95 13.29
C GLY A 161 18.39 -5.70 13.34
N LYS A 162 18.72 -5.06 12.21
CA LYS A 162 19.51 -3.82 12.20
C LYS A 162 18.65 -2.61 12.55
N LYS A 163 19.31 -1.60 13.13
CA LYS A 163 18.71 -0.28 13.38
C LYS A 163 18.85 0.59 12.13
N TYR A 164 17.74 1.13 11.65
CA TYR A 164 17.65 2.08 10.55
C TYR A 164 17.27 3.46 11.10
N ALA A 165 17.90 4.52 10.59
CA ALA A 165 17.62 5.91 10.98
C ALA A 165 17.96 6.86 9.81
N PRO A 166 17.02 7.73 9.36
CA PRO A 166 15.62 7.80 9.77
C PRO A 166 14.83 6.58 9.28
N MET A 167 13.56 6.48 9.68
CA MET A 167 12.57 5.62 9.03
C MET A 167 11.38 6.49 8.63
N ASN A 168 11.45 7.12 7.46
CA ASN A 168 10.32 7.87 6.92
C ASN A 168 9.28 6.89 6.36
N ASP A 169 8.05 6.95 6.88
CA ASP A 169 6.97 6.04 6.50
C ASP A 169 5.60 6.70 6.64
N ILE A 170 5.46 7.89 6.02
CA ILE A 170 4.15 8.38 5.60
C ILE A 170 3.67 7.52 4.43
N GLU A 171 2.45 6.98 4.55
CA GLU A 171 1.65 6.41 3.46
C GLU A 171 0.46 7.33 3.15
N LEU A 172 0.28 7.67 1.88
CA LEU A 172 -0.89 8.39 1.36
C LEU A 172 -1.67 7.48 0.41
N THR A 173 -2.98 7.37 0.62
CA THR A 173 -3.89 6.60 -0.23
C THR A 173 -4.81 7.53 -1.01
N PHE A 174 -4.85 7.33 -2.32
CA PHE A 174 -5.69 8.07 -3.25
C PHE A 174 -6.65 7.15 -4.00
N LYS A 175 -7.76 7.72 -4.48
CA LYS A 175 -8.54 7.15 -5.59
C LYS A 175 -8.32 8.00 -6.83
N SER A 176 -8.19 7.34 -7.97
CA SER A 176 -8.17 8.00 -9.28
C SER A 176 -9.45 8.83 -9.48
N ALA A 177 -9.27 10.07 -9.91
CA ALA A 177 -10.31 10.98 -10.35
C ALA A 177 -10.38 11.07 -11.89
N SER A 178 -9.55 10.29 -12.61
CA SER A 178 -9.57 10.22 -14.07
C SER A 178 -10.64 9.25 -14.59
N PRO A 179 -11.35 9.59 -15.68
CA PRO A 179 -12.30 8.68 -16.34
C PRO A 179 -11.63 7.49 -17.02
N ASP A 180 -10.32 7.55 -17.29
CA ASP A 180 -9.55 6.41 -17.79
C ASP A 180 -9.55 5.26 -16.78
N TRP A 181 -9.24 5.58 -15.51
CA TRP A 181 -9.02 4.62 -14.44
C TRP A 181 -10.06 4.76 -13.32
N PRO A 182 -11.37 4.56 -13.59
CA PRO A 182 -12.40 4.79 -12.60
C PRO A 182 -12.31 3.76 -11.48
N GLY A 183 -12.23 4.22 -10.23
CA GLY A 183 -12.14 3.34 -9.05
C GLY A 183 -10.77 2.73 -8.79
N MET A 184 -9.74 3.03 -9.60
CA MET A 184 -8.36 2.67 -9.29
C MET A 184 -7.92 3.35 -7.98
N THR A 185 -7.27 2.58 -7.12
CA THR A 185 -6.62 3.05 -5.88
C THR A 185 -5.11 3.15 -6.12
N ILE A 186 -4.51 4.24 -5.64
CA ILE A 186 -3.09 4.56 -5.79
C ILE A 186 -2.55 4.82 -4.39
N ILE A 187 -1.40 4.22 -4.05
CA ILE A 187 -0.80 4.34 -2.71
C ILE A 187 0.66 4.72 -2.87
N LEU A 188 1.09 5.76 -2.18
CA LEU A 188 2.47 6.21 -2.10
C LEU A 188 2.94 6.02 -0.66
N TYR A 189 4.04 5.30 -0.43
CA TYR A 189 4.61 5.13 0.91
C TYR A 189 6.16 5.18 0.93
N HIS A 190 6.72 5.27 2.13
CA HIS A 190 8.08 5.77 2.40
C HIS A 190 8.29 7.23 2.01
N LEU A 191 7.30 8.10 2.28
CA LEU A 191 7.43 9.53 2.04
C LEU A 191 8.10 10.24 3.23
N TYR A 192 9.01 11.18 2.94
CA TYR A 192 9.60 12.09 3.94
C TYR A 192 8.57 13.07 4.51
N THR A 193 7.76 13.68 3.64
CA THR A 193 6.68 14.60 4.00
C THR A 193 5.73 14.81 2.82
N SER A 194 4.61 15.47 3.05
CA SER A 194 3.64 15.85 2.03
C SER A 194 2.94 17.18 2.36
N SER A 195 2.75 18.01 1.34
CA SER A 195 1.90 19.21 1.43
C SER A 195 0.43 18.90 1.74
N LEU A 196 0.01 17.63 1.55
CA LEU A 196 -1.33 17.16 1.90
C LEU A 196 -1.47 16.81 3.39
N LEU A 197 -0.39 16.81 4.17
CA LEU A 197 -0.37 16.63 5.62
C LEU A 197 0.15 17.92 6.29
N GLN A 198 -0.66 18.99 6.30
CA GLN A 198 -0.23 20.34 6.72
C GLN A 198 0.21 20.46 8.19
N GLY A 199 0.01 19.42 9.00
CA GLY A 199 0.48 19.33 10.38
C GLY A 199 1.84 18.65 10.56
N HIS A 200 2.35 17.93 9.55
CA HIS A 200 3.60 17.17 9.66
C HIS A 200 4.80 18.12 9.79
N TYR A 201 5.65 17.93 10.81
CA TYR A 201 6.71 18.87 11.21
C TYR A 201 6.23 20.29 11.58
N GLN A 202 4.92 20.49 11.75
CA GLN A 202 4.30 21.74 12.24
C GLN A 202 3.56 21.54 13.57
N ASN A 203 3.45 20.29 14.03
CA ASN A 203 2.76 19.90 15.25
C ASN A 203 3.39 18.58 15.74
N SER A 204 3.94 18.58 16.96
CA SER A 204 4.62 17.43 17.57
C SER A 204 3.79 16.15 17.59
N ASP A 205 2.46 16.28 17.59
CA ASP A 205 1.52 15.15 17.54
C ASP A 205 1.39 14.51 16.14
N CYS A 206 2.12 15.04 15.14
CA CYS A 206 2.29 14.48 13.80
C CYS A 206 3.76 14.59 13.32
N ASP A 207 4.72 14.47 14.23
CA ASP A 207 6.15 14.40 13.90
C ASP A 207 6.65 12.94 13.91
N ASP A 208 7.93 12.75 13.58
CA ASP A 208 8.62 11.46 13.70
C ASP A 208 8.65 10.99 15.17
N VAL A 209 8.06 9.81 15.44
CA VAL A 209 8.01 9.22 16.79
C VAL A 209 9.21 8.30 17.05
N GLU A 210 9.32 7.74 18.26
CA GLU A 210 10.19 6.57 18.47
C GLU A 210 9.51 5.32 17.91
N TRP A 211 10.27 4.41 17.32
CA TRP A 211 9.74 3.13 16.86
C TRP A 211 9.24 2.28 18.03
N ASP A 212 8.02 1.77 17.90
CA ASP A 212 7.15 1.17 18.94
C ASP A 212 6.17 2.12 19.65
N ALA A 213 6.30 3.45 19.46
CA ALA A 213 5.37 4.40 20.07
C ALA A 213 3.91 4.18 19.60
N ILE A 214 2.98 4.32 20.53
CA ILE A 214 1.55 4.07 20.32
C ILE A 214 0.91 5.08 19.33
N ASN A 215 1.57 6.22 19.09
CA ASN A 215 1.12 7.32 18.24
C ASN A 215 1.38 7.08 16.74
N ASN A 216 0.84 5.99 16.20
CA ASN A 216 0.71 5.80 14.75
C ASN A 216 -0.58 6.49 14.27
N GLN A 217 -0.45 7.68 13.68
CA GLN A 217 -1.58 8.46 13.16
C GLN A 217 -2.15 7.79 11.91
N ALA A 218 -3.48 7.67 11.83
CA ALA A 218 -4.15 7.18 10.63
C ALA A 218 -5.60 7.67 10.54
N GLU A 219 -6.08 7.97 9.33
CA GLU A 219 -7.47 8.34 9.09
C GLU A 219 -7.85 8.09 7.63
N GLY A 220 -9.12 7.73 7.38
CA GLY A 220 -9.67 7.55 6.05
C GLY A 220 -9.57 6.12 5.52
N HIS A 221 -9.75 5.93 4.22
CA HIS A 221 -9.75 4.62 3.58
C HIS A 221 -8.32 4.15 3.30
N LEU A 222 -7.89 3.05 3.93
CA LEU A 222 -6.57 2.44 3.74
C LEU A 222 -6.67 1.03 3.15
N PHE A 223 -5.63 0.60 2.43
CA PHE A 223 -5.61 -0.65 1.67
C PHE A 223 -4.34 -1.48 1.98
N TYR A 224 -4.51 -2.43 2.88
CA TYR A 224 -3.53 -3.42 3.28
C TYR A 224 -3.49 -4.60 2.28
N PRO A 225 -2.49 -5.49 2.35
CA PRO A 225 -2.33 -6.56 1.36
C PRO A 225 -3.60 -7.38 1.10
N VAL A 226 -4.31 -7.77 2.16
CA VAL A 226 -5.53 -8.62 2.10
C VAL A 226 -6.80 -7.94 2.62
N ASP A 227 -6.71 -6.68 3.08
CA ASP A 227 -7.83 -5.97 3.71
C ASP A 227 -7.91 -4.52 3.21
N ASP A 228 -9.10 -4.02 2.91
CA ASP A 228 -9.36 -2.58 2.77
C ASP A 228 -10.57 -2.12 3.58
N TYR A 229 -10.41 -1.01 4.29
CA TYR A 229 -11.40 -0.48 5.21
C TYR A 229 -11.15 0.99 5.55
N ILE A 230 -12.19 1.63 6.10
CA ILE A 230 -12.12 2.99 6.62
C ILE A 230 -11.60 2.93 8.06
N VAL A 231 -10.46 3.56 8.29
CA VAL A 231 -9.88 3.80 9.61
C VAL A 231 -10.51 5.05 10.21
N PRO A 232 -11.21 4.95 11.37
CA PRO A 232 -11.59 6.13 12.13
C PRO A 232 -10.35 6.82 12.68
N SER A 233 -10.39 8.14 12.82
CA SER A 233 -9.25 8.97 13.28
C SER A 233 -8.51 8.35 14.48
N LYS A 234 -7.28 7.89 14.24
CA LYS A 234 -6.44 7.14 15.18
C LYS A 234 -5.20 7.95 15.56
N GLY A 235 -4.73 7.82 16.80
CA GLY A 235 -3.42 8.34 17.23
C GLY A 235 -3.29 9.87 17.20
N ASN A 236 -4.41 10.60 17.34
CA ASN A 236 -4.51 12.05 17.08
C ASN A 236 -4.23 12.45 15.62
N ALA A 237 -4.68 11.67 14.63
CA ALA A 237 -4.55 11.98 13.20
C ALA A 237 -5.00 13.40 12.78
N LYS A 238 -5.92 14.03 13.51
CA LYS A 238 -6.29 15.45 13.30
C LYS A 238 -5.11 16.42 13.43
N ALA A 239 -4.10 16.08 14.25
CA ALA A 239 -2.86 16.85 14.37
C ALA A 239 -2.15 17.04 13.03
N CYS A 240 -2.22 16.02 12.14
CA CYS A 240 -1.61 16.02 10.81
C CYS A 240 -2.31 16.92 9.79
N LYS A 241 -3.52 17.40 10.09
CA LYS A 241 -4.32 18.25 9.18
C LYS A 241 -4.37 17.72 7.74
N ALA A 242 -4.66 16.42 7.62
CA ALA A 242 -4.67 15.75 6.32
C ALA A 242 -5.80 16.30 5.43
N LEU A 243 -5.45 16.64 4.18
CA LEU A 243 -6.39 17.19 3.20
C LEU A 243 -7.23 16.10 2.53
N ILE A 244 -7.87 15.22 3.33
CA ILE A 244 -8.72 14.13 2.83
C ILE A 244 -9.89 14.74 2.04
N GLY A 245 -10.14 14.20 0.84
CA GLY A 245 -11.08 14.74 -0.14
C GLY A 245 -10.47 15.75 -1.12
N HIS A 246 -9.22 16.18 -0.92
CA HIS A 246 -8.53 17.05 -1.89
C HIS A 246 -8.06 16.26 -3.13
N THR A 247 -8.26 16.85 -4.31
CA THR A 247 -7.83 16.29 -5.60
C THR A 247 -6.57 16.98 -6.10
N VAL A 248 -5.49 16.21 -6.25
CA VAL A 248 -4.28 16.65 -6.96
C VAL A 248 -4.39 16.30 -8.45
N LYS A 249 -3.85 17.18 -9.29
CA LYS A 249 -3.83 17.00 -10.76
C LYS A 249 -2.56 16.28 -11.21
N ARG A 250 -2.62 15.55 -12.34
CA ARG A 250 -1.43 14.91 -12.95
C ARG A 250 -0.26 15.89 -13.03
N GLY A 251 0.91 15.47 -12.56
CA GLY A 251 2.14 16.28 -12.55
C GLY A 251 2.24 17.32 -11.42
N GLU A 252 1.25 17.43 -10.53
CA GLU A 252 1.40 18.23 -9.32
C GLU A 252 2.14 17.48 -8.21
N LEU A 253 2.84 18.23 -7.36
CA LEU A 253 3.46 17.72 -6.13
C LEU A 253 2.43 17.01 -5.24
N VAL A 254 2.81 15.80 -4.80
CA VAL A 254 2.10 14.96 -3.83
C VAL A 254 2.90 14.83 -2.53
N GLY A 255 4.22 14.77 -2.61
CA GLY A 255 5.10 14.61 -1.45
C GLY A 255 6.56 14.47 -1.88
N TYR A 256 7.38 13.93 -0.97
CA TYR A 256 8.82 13.82 -1.15
C TYR A 256 9.31 12.42 -0.83
N ALA A 257 10.24 11.89 -1.64
CA ALA A 257 10.92 10.63 -1.38
C ALA A 257 11.61 10.66 0.00
N GLY A 258 11.46 9.57 0.76
CA GLY A 258 11.98 9.42 2.11
C GLY A 258 13.12 8.42 2.20
N ASN A 259 13.62 8.25 3.43
CA ASN A 259 14.74 7.39 3.75
C ASN A 259 14.35 6.30 4.75
N VAL A 260 14.88 5.10 4.53
CA VAL A 260 14.92 4.00 5.52
C VAL A 260 16.38 3.66 5.74
N GLY A 261 17.00 4.33 6.72
CA GLY A 261 18.45 4.35 6.87
C GLY A 261 19.13 5.14 5.74
N ASP A 262 20.14 4.54 5.13
CA ASP A 262 20.88 5.06 3.97
C ASP A 262 20.16 4.84 2.64
N HIS A 263 19.17 3.96 2.58
CA HIS A 263 18.37 3.71 1.38
C HIS A 263 17.28 4.79 1.21
N SER A 264 17.27 5.45 0.06
CA SER A 264 16.32 6.51 -0.30
C SER A 264 15.47 6.09 -1.49
N PHE A 265 14.15 6.10 -1.34
CA PHE A 265 13.22 5.62 -2.36
C PHE A 265 11.79 6.10 -2.09
N ALA A 266 10.90 5.82 -3.05
CA ALA A 266 9.46 5.91 -2.84
C ALA A 266 8.76 4.68 -3.43
N SER A 267 7.80 4.12 -2.71
CA SER A 267 7.05 2.95 -3.17
C SER A 267 5.65 3.33 -3.66
N PHE A 268 5.27 2.82 -4.84
CA PHE A 268 3.96 3.04 -5.46
C PHE A 268 3.21 1.71 -5.60
N CYS A 269 2.03 1.61 -5.00
CA CYS A 269 1.13 0.45 -5.13
C CYS A 269 -0.17 0.85 -5.83
N PHE A 270 -0.74 -0.07 -6.60
CA PHE A 270 -1.97 0.17 -7.35
C PHE A 270 -2.95 -0.99 -7.17
N LYS A 271 -4.20 -0.64 -6.86
CA LYS A 271 -5.34 -1.57 -6.83
C LYS A 271 -6.29 -1.18 -7.96
N VAL A 272 -6.47 -2.05 -8.95
CA VAL A 272 -7.30 -1.80 -10.15
C VAL A 272 -8.59 -2.62 -10.05
N PRO A 273 -9.76 -2.04 -10.38
CA PRO A 273 -11.00 -2.79 -10.35
C PRO A 273 -11.18 -3.69 -11.58
N ASP A 274 -11.68 -4.90 -11.35
CA ASP A 274 -12.11 -5.84 -12.40
C ASP A 274 -13.43 -6.53 -12.02
N LYS A 275 -14.11 -7.15 -13.00
CA LYS A 275 -15.32 -7.95 -12.80
C LYS A 275 -15.07 -9.28 -12.08
N SER A 276 -13.87 -9.84 -12.19
CA SER A 276 -13.49 -11.03 -11.42
C SER A 276 -13.36 -10.68 -9.93
N LYS A 277 -13.27 -11.71 -9.08
CA LYS A 277 -13.08 -11.55 -7.64
C LYS A 277 -11.64 -11.88 -7.27
N ASN A 278 -10.98 -10.94 -6.64
CA ASN A 278 -9.74 -11.16 -5.91
C ASN A 278 -10.04 -11.96 -4.62
N LEU A 279 -9.79 -13.27 -4.67
CA LEU A 279 -10.01 -14.19 -3.55
C LEU A 279 -9.02 -14.03 -2.38
N THR A 280 -7.97 -13.22 -2.54
CA THR A 280 -7.04 -12.89 -1.44
C THR A 280 -7.63 -11.87 -0.46
N VAL A 281 -8.65 -11.11 -0.87
CA VAL A 281 -9.30 -10.09 -0.03
C VAL A 281 -10.20 -10.74 1.02
N LYS A 282 -9.83 -10.56 2.29
CA LYS A 282 -10.56 -11.03 3.47
C LYS A 282 -11.59 -10.00 3.95
N GLN A 283 -11.23 -8.72 3.94
CA GLN A 283 -12.12 -7.60 4.24
C GLN A 283 -12.04 -6.52 3.15
N GLY A 284 -13.19 -5.95 2.76
CA GLY A 284 -13.24 -4.85 1.79
C GLY A 284 -13.69 -5.27 0.39
N ASN A 285 -13.26 -4.52 -0.63
CA ASN A 285 -13.73 -4.68 -1.99
C ASN A 285 -13.01 -5.81 -2.75
N GLN A 286 -13.66 -6.98 -2.81
CA GLN A 286 -13.16 -8.14 -3.56
C GLN A 286 -13.02 -7.92 -5.08
N ASN A 287 -13.51 -6.83 -5.66
CA ASN A 287 -13.29 -6.51 -7.06
C ASN A 287 -12.02 -5.67 -7.30
N LEU A 288 -11.21 -5.37 -6.28
CA LEU A 288 -9.92 -4.68 -6.42
C LEU A 288 -8.74 -5.65 -6.41
N HIS A 289 -7.90 -5.57 -7.43
CA HIS A 289 -6.76 -6.45 -7.65
C HIS A 289 -5.45 -5.66 -7.58
N TRP A 290 -4.45 -6.20 -6.89
CA TRP A 290 -3.08 -5.65 -6.97
C TRP A 290 -2.46 -6.00 -8.33
N VAL A 291 -1.73 -5.05 -8.90
CA VAL A 291 -1.06 -5.17 -10.20
C VAL A 291 0.44 -4.93 -10.06
N GLN A 292 1.27 -5.49 -10.95
CA GLN A 292 2.69 -5.17 -11.03
C GLN A 292 2.88 -3.84 -11.79
N PRO A 293 3.25 -2.71 -11.16
CA PRO A 293 3.01 -1.39 -11.76
C PRO A 293 3.79 -1.13 -13.06
N ALA A 294 5.06 -1.51 -13.15
CA ALA A 294 5.86 -1.32 -14.37
C ALA A 294 5.34 -2.13 -15.56
N SER A 295 4.87 -3.36 -15.34
CA SER A 295 4.36 -4.22 -16.42
C SER A 295 2.90 -3.98 -16.76
N PHE A 296 2.11 -3.53 -15.79
CA PHE A 296 0.67 -3.36 -15.95
C PHE A 296 0.31 -2.03 -16.59
N PHE A 297 1.01 -0.94 -16.27
CA PHE A 297 0.74 0.38 -16.84
C PHE A 297 1.72 0.76 -17.94
N TYR A 298 1.26 1.58 -18.88
CA TYR A 298 2.16 2.38 -19.71
C TYR A 298 2.45 3.71 -19.03
N TRP A 299 3.71 4.11 -19.06
CA TRP A 299 4.25 5.28 -18.39
C TRP A 299 4.82 6.26 -19.41
N LYS A 300 4.66 7.56 -19.17
CA LYS A 300 5.20 8.62 -20.02
C LYS A 300 5.73 9.77 -19.16
N SER A 301 6.80 10.41 -19.59
CA SER A 301 7.35 11.60 -18.93
C SER A 301 6.31 12.73 -18.90
N TYR A 302 6.28 13.49 -17.81
CA TYR A 302 5.35 14.60 -17.65
C TYR A 302 6.02 15.94 -17.97
N SER A 303 5.32 16.74 -18.78
CA SER A 303 5.48 18.19 -18.83
C SER A 303 4.09 18.83 -18.89
N PRO A 304 3.93 20.15 -18.62
CA PRO A 304 2.64 20.83 -18.63
C PRO A 304 1.89 20.69 -19.96
N ASP A 305 2.63 20.62 -21.07
CA ASP A 305 2.09 20.54 -22.44
C ASP A 305 2.04 19.09 -22.98
N THR A 306 2.37 18.08 -22.15
CA THR A 306 2.37 16.68 -22.60
C THR A 306 0.96 16.15 -22.75
N THR A 307 0.60 15.79 -23.98
CA THR A 307 -0.59 14.98 -24.27
C THR A 307 -0.34 13.51 -23.89
N PHE A 308 -1.23 12.98 -23.04
CA PHE A 308 -1.28 11.58 -22.62
C PHE A 308 -2.34 10.83 -23.42
N PRO A 309 -2.00 9.67 -24.03
CA PRO A 309 -3.02 8.72 -24.50
C PRO A 309 -3.87 8.22 -23.32
N SER A 310 -5.11 7.80 -23.59
CA SER A 310 -6.00 7.24 -22.56
C SER A 310 -5.32 6.07 -21.84
N GLY A 311 -5.43 6.06 -20.52
CA GLY A 311 -4.88 5.01 -19.66
C GLY A 311 -3.39 5.14 -19.35
N VAL A 312 -2.64 6.00 -20.04
CA VAL A 312 -1.20 6.19 -19.78
C VAL A 312 -0.99 7.03 -18.51
N LEU A 313 -0.13 6.54 -17.62
CA LEU A 313 0.27 7.23 -16.40
C LEU A 313 1.48 8.14 -16.64
N ALA A 314 1.59 9.22 -15.88
CA ALA A 314 2.84 9.97 -15.79
C ALA A 314 3.85 9.25 -14.91
N TYR A 315 5.14 9.32 -15.26
CA TYR A 315 6.21 9.05 -14.29
C TYR A 315 6.05 10.00 -13.09
N PRO A 316 6.08 9.49 -11.84
CA PRO A 316 5.72 10.29 -10.67
C PRO A 316 6.88 11.12 -10.11
N PHE A 317 7.76 11.65 -10.98
CA PHE A 317 8.95 12.41 -10.62
C PHE A 317 9.40 13.30 -11.80
N GLU A 318 10.37 14.17 -11.53
CA GLU A 318 11.00 15.06 -12.50
C GLU A 318 11.92 14.28 -13.44
N ILE A 319 11.68 14.36 -14.76
CA ILE A 319 12.47 13.68 -15.79
C ILE A 319 12.35 14.41 -17.14
N ASP A 320 13.18 14.05 -18.13
CA ASP A 320 13.25 14.68 -19.46
C ASP A 320 13.38 16.21 -19.43
N GLY A 321 14.12 16.72 -18.44
CA GLY A 321 14.35 18.16 -18.25
C GLY A 321 13.18 18.94 -17.65
N TYR A 322 12.01 18.31 -17.41
CA TYR A 322 10.95 18.94 -16.63
C TYR A 322 11.35 19.03 -15.16
N GLN A 323 11.24 20.24 -14.60
CA GLN A 323 11.38 20.51 -13.19
C GLN A 323 10.14 21.24 -12.68
N LEU A 324 9.65 20.87 -11.50
CA LEU A 324 8.59 21.57 -10.81
C LEU A 324 9.09 22.98 -10.42
N PRO A 325 8.36 24.06 -10.76
CA PRO A 325 8.70 25.42 -10.35
C PRO A 325 8.89 25.55 -8.83
N ALA A 326 9.82 26.40 -8.40
CA ALA A 326 10.22 26.52 -7.00
C ALA A 326 9.03 26.85 -6.07
N GLU A 327 8.10 27.68 -6.53
CA GLU A 327 6.88 28.06 -5.81
C GLU A 327 5.96 26.85 -5.58
N LYS A 328 5.92 25.92 -6.53
CA LYS A 328 5.15 24.67 -6.42
C LYS A 328 5.84 23.61 -5.54
N ARG A 329 7.12 23.82 -5.16
CA ARG A 329 7.86 22.97 -4.20
C ARG A 329 7.68 23.39 -2.74
N ASP A 330 7.12 24.57 -2.45
CA ASP A 330 6.87 24.93 -1.04
C ASP A 330 5.60 24.21 -0.54
N VAL A 331 5.81 23.31 0.44
CA VAL A 331 4.76 22.53 1.11
C VAL A 331 3.73 23.40 1.82
N ASN A 332 4.11 24.61 2.24
CA ASN A 332 3.23 25.58 2.86
C ASN A 332 2.43 26.35 1.79
N PHE A 333 3.10 26.76 0.70
CA PHE A 333 2.54 27.62 -0.35
C PHE A 333 1.29 27.04 -1.04
N LYS A 334 1.26 25.74 -1.33
CA LYS A 334 0.20 25.15 -2.17
C LYS A 334 -1.19 25.20 -1.53
N TYR A 335 -1.28 25.22 -0.20
CA TYR A 335 -2.54 25.02 0.54
C TYR A 335 -2.77 25.94 1.75
N THR A 336 -1.86 26.85 2.08
CA THR A 336 -2.24 27.99 2.92
C THR A 336 -3.20 28.88 2.14
N SER A 337 -4.42 29.06 2.65
CA SER A 337 -5.34 30.04 2.08
C SER A 337 -4.71 31.43 2.13
N ARG A 338 -4.65 32.10 0.96
CA ARG A 338 -4.54 33.56 0.93
C ARG A 338 -5.78 34.08 1.66
N LYS A 339 -5.56 34.64 2.85
CA LYS A 339 -6.59 35.34 3.63
C LYS A 339 -6.92 36.69 2.99
#